data_AF-A0A957D3Z4-F1
#
_entry.id   AF-A0A957D3Z4-F1
#
_cell.length_a   1.000
_cell.length_b   1.000
_cell.length_c   1.000
_cell.angle_alpha   90.00
_cell.angle_beta   90.00
_cell.angle_gamma   90.00
#
_symmetry.space_group_name_H-M   'P 1'
#
loop_
_entity.id
_entity.type
_entity.pdbx_description
1 polymer ?
#
loop_
_entity_poly.entity_id
_entity_poly.type
_entity_poly.pdbx_seq_one_letter_code
_entity_poly.pdbx_strand_id
1 'polypeptide(L)' 'MPGNYIAYLLRLWREEPGDWRCMLENTRTGERRYFANLEQLLAFVQNQVREQDQALPQQEP' A
#
# COMPACT_ATOMS: atom_id res chain seq x y z
N MET A 1 -0.45 -8.97 -21.40
CA MET A 1 -0.64 -9.71 -20.13
C MET A 1 -1.14 -8.72 -19.10
N PRO A 2 -2.13 -9.06 -18.24
CA PRO A 2 -2.83 -8.06 -17.45
C PRO A 2 -1.82 -7.29 -16.60
N GLY A 3 -1.81 -5.96 -16.74
CA GLY A 3 -0.92 -5.09 -15.98
C GLY A 3 -1.01 -5.45 -14.51
N ASN A 4 0.14 -5.56 -13.85
CA ASN A 4 0.22 -5.89 -12.44
C ASN A 4 -0.46 -4.76 -11.65
N TYR A 5 -1.78 -4.89 -11.47
CA TYR A 5 -2.63 -3.86 -10.89
C TYR A 5 -2.73 -4.15 -9.41
N ILE A 6 -2.25 -3.20 -8.61
CA ILE A 6 -2.43 -3.23 -7.17
C ILE A 6 -3.46 -2.18 -6.80
N ALA A 7 -4.51 -2.61 -6.12
CA ALA A 7 -5.47 -1.73 -5.50
C ALA A 7 -5.41 -1.89 -3.98
N TYR A 8 -5.39 -0.75 -3.30
CA TYR A 8 -5.43 -0.68 -1.86
C TYR A 8 -6.56 0.25 -1.44
N LEU A 9 -7.32 -0.15 -0.43
CA LEU A 9 -8.29 0.70 0.24
C LEU A 9 -7.59 1.40 1.41
N LEU A 10 -7.46 2.72 1.31
CA LEU A 10 -6.93 3.58 2.37
C LEU A 10 -8.06 4.00 3.31
N ARG A 11 -7.86 3.80 4.61
CA ARG A 11 -8.75 4.29 5.66
C ARG A 11 -7.96 5.16 6.61
N LEU A 12 -8.46 6.37 6.86
CA LEU A 12 -7.91 7.31 7.82
C LEU A 12 -9.00 7.63 8.84
N TRP A 13 -8.64 7.62 10.11
CA TRP A 13 -9.52 8.05 11.18
C TRP A 13 -8.68 8.62 12.32
N ARG A 14 -9.34 9.40 13.17
CA ARG A 14 -8.74 9.98 14.36
C ARG A 14 -9.25 9.19 15.56
N GLU A 15 -8.35 8.71 16.41
CA GLU A 15 -8.74 8.25 17.75
C GLU A 15 -8.79 9.49 18.66
N GLU A 16 -9.85 9.66 19.45
CA GLU A 16 -9.95 10.75 20.43
C GLU A 16 -9.71 10.24 21.86
N PRO A 17 -8.92 10.93 22.70
CA PRO A 17 -8.14 12.15 22.42
C PRO A 17 -6.74 11.77 21.89
N GLY A 18 -6.52 11.77 20.56
CA GLY A 18 -5.27 11.24 20.01
C GLY A 18 -5.04 11.41 18.52
N ASP A 19 -3.96 10.76 18.09
CA ASP A 19 -3.31 10.87 16.78
C ASP A 19 -4.13 10.29 15.63
N TRP A 20 -3.75 10.68 14.40
CA TRP A 20 -4.28 10.10 13.17
C TRP A 20 -3.81 8.66 13.00
N ARG A 21 -4.76 7.74 12.89
CA ARG A 21 -4.50 6.37 12.48
C ARG A 21 -4.73 6.21 10.99
N CYS A 22 -3.94 5.32 10.40
CA CYS A 22 -4.10 4.95 9.00
C CYS A 22 -4.17 3.44 8.89
N MET A 23 -4.97 2.94 7.96
CA MET A 23 -5.00 1.53 7.59
C MET A 23 -5.03 1.40 6.09
N LEU A 24 -4.30 0.42 5.61
CA LEU A 24 -4.27 0.03 4.23
C LEU A 24 -4.79 -1.41 4.12
N GLU A 25 -5.80 -1.62 3.30
CA GLU A 25 -6.32 -2.96 3.00
C GLU A 25 -6.03 -3.29 1.54
N ASN A 26 -5.37 -4.42 1.29
CA ASN A 26 -5.16 -4.93 -0.06
C ASN A 26 -6.47 -5.51 -0.58
N THR A 27 -7.00 -4.95 -1.67
CA THR A 27 -8.31 -5.40 -2.20
C THR A 27 -8.25 -6.77 -2.86
N ARG A 28 -7.06 -7.23 -3.25
CA ARG A 28 -6.83 -8.51 -3.91
C ARG A 28 -6.64 -9.66 -2.91
N THR A 29 -5.91 -9.42 -1.82
CA THR A 29 -5.61 -10.46 -0.82
C THR A 29 -6.43 -10.33 0.47
N GLY A 30 -7.05 -9.18 0.70
CA GLY A 30 -7.71 -8.86 1.96
C GLY A 30 -6.74 -8.56 3.10
N GLU A 31 -5.42 -8.47 2.84
CA GLU A 31 -4.44 -8.17 3.88
C GLU A 31 -4.61 -6.74 4.39
N ARG A 32 -4.75 -6.58 5.71
CA ARG A 32 -4.92 -5.29 6.38
C ARG A 32 -3.65 -4.94 7.15
N ARG A 33 -3.15 -3.73 6.94
CA ARG A 33 -2.03 -3.16 7.70
C ARG A 33 -2.43 -1.86 8.35
N TYR A 34 -2.12 -1.73 9.63
CA TYR A 34 -2.34 -0.53 10.41
C TYR A 34 -1.02 0.24 10.52
N PHE A 35 -1.11 1.55 10.38
CA PHE A 35 0.01 2.47 10.47
C PHE A 35 -0.31 3.53 11.51
N ALA A 36 0.71 3.88 12.30
CA ALA A 36 0.60 4.90 13.33
C ALA A 36 0.69 6.33 12.77
N ASN A 37 1.20 6.49 11.54
CA ASN A 37 1.30 7.77 10.86
C ASN A 37 1.28 7.59 9.33
N LEU A 38 1.08 8.70 8.62
CA LEU A 38 1.02 8.73 7.16
C LEU A 38 2.37 8.39 6.51
N GLU A 39 3.48 8.76 7.14
CA GLU A 39 4.83 8.56 6.60
C GLU A 39 5.17 7.07 6.45
N GLN A 40 4.86 6.26 7.46
CA GLN A 40 5.04 4.81 7.40
C GLN A 40 4.15 4.17 6.33
N LEU A 41 2.92 4.67 6.16
CA LEU A 41 2.03 4.20 5.11
C LEU A 41 2.59 4.51 3.72
N LEU A 42 3.05 5.75 3.50
CA LEU A 42 3.66 6.18 2.24
C LEU A 42 4.94 5.40 1.94
N ALA A 43 5.78 5.15 2.94
CA ALA A 43 6.99 4.34 2.78
C ALA A 43 6.65 2.90 2.35
N PHE A 44 5.61 2.30 2.94
CA PHE A 44 5.16 0.97 2.57
C PHE A 44 4.66 0.90 1.13
N VAL A 45 3.79 1.84 0.72
CA VAL A 45 3.25 1.86 -0.66
C VAL A 45 4.37 2.09 -1.67
N GLN A 46 5.32 2.98 -1.39
CA GLN A 46 6.49 3.19 -2.24
C GLN A 46 7.34 1.93 -2.41
N ASN A 47 7.56 1.18 -1.32
CA ASN A 47 8.31 -0.07 -1.39
C ASN A 47 7.58 -1.11 -2.26
N GLN A 48 6.27 -1.27 -2.08
CA GLN A 48 5.46 -2.19 -2.87
C GLN A 48 5.47 -1.86 -4.37
N VAL A 49 5.38 -0.57 -4.72
CA VAL A 49 5.50 -0.11 -6.12
C VAL A 49 6.89 -0.43 -6.68
N ARG A 50 7.96 -0.17 -5.93
CA ARG A 50 9.34 -0.50 -6.36
C ARG A 50 9.56 -2.00 -6.53
N GLU A 51 9.04 -2.81 -5.61
CA GLU A 51 9.13 -4.28 -5.70
C GLU A 51 8.39 -4.80 -6.94
N GLN A 52 7.23 -4.23 -7.26
CA GLN A 52 6.50 -4.58 -8.49
C GLN A 52 7.19 -4.10 -9.76
N ASP A 53 7.80 -2.92 -9.74
CA ASP A 53 8.61 -2.39 -10.84
C ASP A 53 9.82 -3.29 -11.11
N GLN A 54 10.51 -3.74 -10.05
CA GLN A 54 11.64 -4.68 -10.16
C GLN A 54 11.23 -6.12 -10.52
N ALA A 55 10.01 -6.54 -10.16
CA ALA A 55 9.49 -7.87 -10.48
C ALA A 55 9.04 -8.03 -11.94
N LEU A 56 9.12 -6.97 -12.76
CA LEU A 56 9.02 -7.05 -14.21
C LEU A 56 10.40 -7.40 -14.79
N PRO A 57 10.69 -8.67 -15.14
CA PRO A 57 11.81 -8.92 -16.03
C PRO A 57 11.53 -8.18 -17.32
N GLN A 58 12.49 -7.36 -17.75
CA GLN A 58 12.51 -6.70 -19.06
C GLN A 58 12.26 -7.76 -20.14
N GLN A 59 11.02 -7.89 -20.59
CA GLN A 59 10.70 -8.62 -21.82
C GLN A 59 10.82 -7.58 -22.93
N GLU A 60 12.06 -7.35 -23.35
CA GLU A 60 12.39 -6.58 -24.54
C GLU A 60 11.98 -7.37 -25.81
N PRO A 61 11.66 -6.63 -26.89
CA PRO A 61 10.75 -7.05 -27.98
C PRO A 61 11.32 -8.08 -28.97
#